data_AF-A0A538EVE8-F1
#
_entry.id   AF-A0A538EVE8-F1
#
_cell.length_a   1.000
_cell.length_b   1.000
_cell.length_c   1.000
_cell.angle_alpha   90.00
_cell.angle_beta   90.00
_cell.angle_gamma   90.00
#
_symmetry.space_group_name_H-M   'P 1'
#
loop_
_entity.id
_entity.type
_entity.pdbx_description
1 polymer ?
#
loop_
_entity_poly.entity_id
_entity_poly.type
_entity_poly.pdbx_seq_one_letter_code
_entity_poly.pdbx_strand_id
1 'polypeptide(L)'
;MNTIQTALSSARFNRFMLWFGVLVLAAGAFALIFKYAGGSDATPVNPSPGFHPKLPTKSTPLKNANGVTIKTFYQLDPGMRTAIRKFIGTAVMRRNLDEGWAATAPTLRNAVTHKQWMTGNLPVVPYPVDNLNTIQYYLDYASTKAILVEVGVSAKASLGIRPASFQLELVPVGHGRWAVDYWMPRWTPPVPQN
;
A
#
# COMPACT_ATOMS: atom_id res chain seq x y z
N MET A 1 10.65 -10.51 48.71
CA MET A 1 9.89 -9.56 47.88
C MET A 1 10.09 -9.97 46.43
N ASN A 2 9.04 -10.43 45.75
CA ASN A 2 9.16 -11.21 44.51
C ASN A 2 9.33 -10.31 43.28
N THR A 3 10.57 -10.18 42.81
CA THR A 3 11.01 -9.48 41.59
C THR A 3 10.36 -9.98 40.29
N ILE A 4 9.69 -11.14 40.33
CA ILE A 4 9.00 -11.74 39.17
C ILE A 4 7.60 -11.11 38.96
N GLN A 5 6.97 -10.54 39.99
CA GLN A 5 5.64 -9.95 39.89
C GLN A 5 5.65 -8.54 39.26
N THR A 6 6.77 -7.81 39.34
CA THR A 6 6.91 -6.45 38.79
C THR A 6 7.28 -6.44 37.30
N ALA A 7 7.82 -7.55 36.76
CA ALA A 7 8.16 -7.66 35.34
C ALA A 7 6.92 -7.83 34.43
N LEU A 8 5.79 -8.28 34.99
CA LEU A 8 4.57 -8.63 34.26
C LEU A 8 3.50 -7.53 34.22
N SER A 9 3.69 -6.39 34.92
CA SER A 9 2.70 -5.29 34.96
C SER A 9 3.14 -3.99 34.29
N SER A 10 4.21 -4.03 33.49
CA SER A 10 4.72 -2.86 32.76
C SER A 10 3.86 -2.54 31.52
N ALA A 11 3.43 -1.29 31.38
CA ALA A 11 2.71 -0.79 30.20
C ALA A 11 3.46 -1.03 28.87
N ARG A 12 4.79 -1.15 28.91
CA ARG A 12 5.63 -1.45 27.75
C ARG A 12 5.59 -2.94 27.38
N PHE A 13 5.51 -3.82 28.37
CA PHE A 13 5.39 -5.27 28.16
C PHE A 13 3.99 -5.65 27.65
N ASN A 14 2.94 -5.01 28.18
CA ASN A 14 1.58 -5.18 27.67
C ASN A 14 1.43 -4.67 26.23
N ARG A 15 2.07 -3.55 25.88
CA ARG A 15 2.12 -3.06 24.49
C ARG A 15 2.93 -4.02 23.60
N PHE A 16 4.03 -4.57 24.09
CA PHE A 16 4.81 -5.56 23.34
C PHE A 16 4.01 -6.85 23.07
N MET A 17 3.28 -7.38 24.06
CA MET A 17 2.40 -8.55 23.87
C MET A 17 1.24 -8.26 22.91
N LEU A 18 0.62 -7.08 22.98
CA LEU A 18 -0.45 -6.68 22.09
C LEU A 18 0.04 -6.57 20.63
N TRP A 19 1.21 -5.95 20.42
CA TRP A 19 1.82 -5.86 19.09
C TRP A 19 2.37 -7.19 18.58
N PHE A 20 2.89 -8.06 19.46
CA PHE A 20 3.31 -9.41 19.10
C PHE A 20 2.11 -10.27 18.69
N GLY A 21 0.99 -10.16 19.41
CA GLY A 21 -0.28 -10.79 19.04
C GLY A 21 -0.79 -10.32 17.68
N VAL A 22 -0.77 -9.02 17.40
CA VAL A 22 -1.11 -8.45 16.08
C VAL A 22 -0.16 -8.94 14.98
N LEU A 23 1.14 -9.06 15.28
CA LEU A 23 2.15 -9.57 14.34
C LEU A 23 1.93 -11.05 14.00
N VAL A 24 1.61 -11.88 14.99
CA VAL A 24 1.29 -13.30 14.79
C VAL A 24 -0.03 -13.46 14.04
N LEU A 25 -1.04 -12.64 14.35
CA LEU A 25 -2.29 -12.61 13.59
C LEU A 25 -2.09 -12.16 12.14
N ALA A 26 -1.29 -11.12 11.91
CA ALA A 26 -0.97 -10.64 10.57
C ALA A 26 -0.18 -11.68 9.78
N ALA A 27 0.84 -12.30 10.37
CA ALA A 27 1.62 -13.37 9.73
C ALA A 27 0.75 -14.61 9.45
N GLY A 28 -0.13 -14.98 10.37
CA GLY A 28 -1.12 -16.05 10.19
C GLY A 28 -2.13 -15.73 9.08
N ALA A 29 -2.61 -14.48 9.01
CA ALA A 29 -3.47 -14.01 7.94
C ALA A 29 -2.76 -13.99 6.58
N PHE A 30 -1.48 -13.58 6.52
CA PHE A 30 -0.67 -13.65 5.30
C PHE A 30 -0.45 -15.10 4.83
N ALA A 31 -0.19 -16.04 5.74
CA ALA A 31 -0.05 -17.47 5.41
C ALA A 31 -1.38 -18.08 4.95
N LEU A 32 -2.51 -17.70 5.56
CA LEU A 32 -3.85 -18.11 5.14
C LEU A 32 -4.22 -17.50 3.78
N ILE A 33 -3.90 -16.23 3.52
CA ILE A 33 -4.10 -15.60 2.21
C ILE A 33 -3.27 -16.32 1.15
N PHE A 34 -1.99 -16.65 1.37
CA PHE A 34 -1.21 -17.38 0.37
C PHE A 34 -1.63 -18.84 0.19
N LYS A 35 -2.09 -19.53 1.25
CA LYS A 35 -2.52 -20.94 1.21
C LYS A 35 -3.96 -21.12 0.69
N TYR A 36 -4.83 -20.13 0.89
CA TYR A 36 -6.24 -20.14 0.49
C TYR A 36 -6.62 -19.03 -0.52
N ALA A 37 -5.65 -18.32 -1.13
CA ALA A 37 -5.90 -17.46 -2.30
C ALA A 37 -6.29 -18.24 -3.56
N GLY A 38 -6.44 -19.57 -3.48
CA GLY A 38 -7.49 -20.27 -4.19
C GLY A 38 -8.79 -20.20 -3.37
N GLY A 39 -9.48 -19.07 -3.43
CA GLY A 39 -10.74 -18.86 -2.71
C GLY A 39 -11.83 -19.77 -3.28
N SER A 40 -12.07 -20.89 -2.61
CA SER A 40 -13.34 -21.60 -2.64
C SER A 40 -14.24 -20.98 -1.59
N ASP A 41 -14.93 -19.89 -1.95
CA ASP A 41 -16.25 -19.51 -1.46
C ASP A 41 -16.70 -18.21 -2.15
N ALA A 42 -17.94 -18.22 -2.66
CA ALA A 42 -18.59 -17.12 -3.37
C ALA A 42 -19.08 -15.99 -2.44
N THR A 43 -18.44 -15.80 -1.29
CA THR A 43 -18.80 -14.76 -0.33
C THR A 43 -17.78 -13.61 -0.41
N PRO A 44 -18.22 -12.40 -0.81
CA PRO A 44 -17.34 -11.25 -0.91
C PRO A 44 -16.84 -10.87 0.49
N VAL A 45 -15.54 -10.98 0.75
CA VAL A 45 -14.91 -10.31 1.89
C VAL A 45 -14.76 -8.83 1.52
N ASN A 46 -15.87 -8.12 1.60
CA ASN A 46 -15.93 -6.68 1.35
C ASN A 46 -15.09 -5.93 2.40
N PRO A 47 -14.45 -4.80 2.04
CA PRO A 47 -14.11 -3.77 3.03
C PRO A 47 -15.37 -3.42 3.83
N SER A 48 -15.22 -3.04 5.10
CA SER A 48 -16.36 -2.65 5.94
C SER A 48 -17.27 -1.68 5.17
N PRO A 49 -18.60 -1.90 5.14
CA PRO A 49 -19.54 -0.96 4.54
C PRO A 49 -19.26 0.45 5.06
N GLY A 50 -18.79 1.35 4.20
CA GLY A 50 -18.42 2.73 4.56
C GLY A 50 -16.95 3.14 4.36
N PHE A 51 -16.05 2.26 3.91
CA PHE A 51 -14.70 2.69 3.51
C PHE A 51 -14.74 3.43 2.17
N HIS A 52 -14.72 4.76 2.25
CA HIS A 52 -14.45 5.63 1.12
C HIS A 52 -13.16 6.40 1.43
N PRO A 53 -12.11 6.32 0.58
CA PRO A 53 -10.99 7.23 0.66
C PRO A 53 -11.55 8.65 0.65
N LYS A 54 -11.43 9.37 1.78
CA LYS A 54 -11.95 10.72 1.88
C LYS A 54 -11.00 11.63 1.11
N LEU A 55 -11.42 12.02 -0.09
CA LEU A 55 -10.78 13.11 -0.80
C LEU A 55 -10.69 14.34 0.14
N PRO A 56 -9.58 15.09 0.11
CA PRO A 56 -9.45 16.29 0.93
C PRO A 56 -10.64 17.23 0.67
N THR A 57 -11.38 17.58 1.73
CA THR A 57 -12.63 18.36 1.66
C THR A 57 -12.48 19.74 1.00
N LYS A 58 -11.24 20.26 0.95
CA LYS A 58 -10.84 21.46 0.18
C LYS A 58 -9.40 21.30 -0.31
N SER A 59 -9.21 21.34 -1.61
CA SER A 59 -7.91 21.11 -2.25
C SER A 59 -7.69 21.97 -3.47
N THR A 60 -6.49 22.51 -3.59
CA THR A 60 -6.07 23.20 -4.81
C THR A 60 -5.71 22.15 -5.86
N PRO A 61 -6.24 22.23 -7.10
CA PRO A 61 -5.83 21.36 -8.18
C PRO A 61 -4.32 21.40 -8.37
N LEU A 62 -3.70 20.22 -8.53
CA LEU A 62 -2.27 20.15 -8.77
C LEU A 62 -1.95 20.62 -10.19
N LYS A 63 -0.92 21.45 -10.33
CA LYS A 63 -0.36 21.87 -11.61
C LYS A 63 1.06 21.32 -11.73
N ASN A 64 1.43 20.89 -12.93
CA ASN A 64 2.80 20.48 -13.21
C ASN A 64 3.72 21.69 -13.42
N ALA A 65 5.01 21.45 -13.68
CA ALA A 65 6.02 22.49 -13.91
C ALA A 65 5.65 23.51 -15.03
N ASN A 66 4.80 23.12 -15.97
CA ASN A 66 4.34 23.98 -17.07
C ASN A 66 3.05 24.76 -16.73
N GLY A 67 2.58 24.70 -15.49
CA GLY A 67 1.35 25.36 -15.05
C GLY A 67 0.06 24.67 -15.49
N VAL A 68 0.15 23.48 -16.10
CA VAL A 68 -1.01 22.72 -16.58
C VAL A 68 -1.63 21.93 -15.43
N THR A 69 -2.95 22.06 -15.25
CA THR A 69 -3.70 21.25 -14.29
C THR A 69 -3.63 19.78 -14.65
N ILE A 70 -3.24 18.95 -13.70
CA ILE A 70 -3.04 17.51 -13.88
C ILE A 70 -4.40 16.81 -13.91
N LYS A 71 -4.67 16.12 -15.00
CA LYS A 71 -5.91 15.34 -15.23
C LYS A 71 -5.66 13.87 -15.52
N THR A 72 -4.42 13.50 -15.85
CA THR A 72 -4.02 12.13 -16.15
C THR A 72 -2.72 11.78 -15.43
N PHE A 73 -2.48 10.49 -15.24
CA PHE A 73 -1.25 10.00 -14.62
C PHE A 73 0.00 10.50 -15.35
N TYR A 74 -0.01 10.55 -16.68
CA TYR A 74 1.14 10.93 -17.49
C TYR A 74 1.49 12.43 -17.41
N GLN A 75 0.57 13.26 -16.91
CA GLN A 75 0.81 14.67 -16.64
C GLN A 75 1.46 14.93 -15.28
N LEU A 76 1.59 13.91 -14.43
CA LEU A 76 2.34 13.99 -13.18
C LEU A 76 3.82 14.25 -13.44
N ASP A 77 4.42 15.05 -12.55
CA ASP A 77 5.84 15.32 -12.60
C ASP A 77 6.65 14.01 -12.60
N PRO A 78 7.76 13.93 -13.35
CA PRO A 78 8.55 12.71 -13.46
C PRO A 78 8.96 12.11 -12.11
N GLY A 79 9.25 12.95 -11.11
CA GLY A 79 9.60 12.51 -9.76
C GLY A 79 8.48 11.74 -9.05
N MET A 80 7.22 12.17 -9.22
CA MET A 80 6.06 11.48 -8.64
C MET A 80 5.87 10.10 -9.28
N ARG A 81 5.89 10.04 -10.62
CA ARG A 81 5.80 8.77 -11.35
C ARG A 81 6.94 7.81 -10.99
N THR A 82 8.14 8.35 -10.79
CA THR A 82 9.30 7.58 -10.34
C THR A 82 9.10 7.02 -8.93
N ALA A 83 8.56 7.81 -7.99
CA ALA A 83 8.26 7.33 -6.63
C ALA A 83 7.25 6.16 -6.64
N ILE A 84 6.20 6.25 -7.46
CA ILE A 84 5.19 5.20 -7.65
C ILE A 84 5.84 3.91 -8.15
N ARG A 85 6.58 4.01 -9.26
CA ARG A 85 7.26 2.86 -9.87
C ARG A 85 8.28 2.24 -8.93
N LYS A 86 9.01 3.07 -8.18
CA LYS A 86 9.98 2.63 -7.18
C LYS A 86 9.29 1.88 -6.06
N PHE A 87 8.21 2.40 -5.49
CA PHE A 87 7.43 1.72 -4.46
C PHE A 87 6.93 0.33 -4.93
N ILE A 88 6.36 0.25 -6.13
CA ILE A 88 5.86 -1.01 -6.69
C ILE A 88 7.03 -1.99 -6.93
N GLY A 89 8.09 -1.52 -7.58
CA GLY A 89 9.28 -2.32 -7.89
C GLY A 89 10.04 -2.83 -6.67
N THR A 90 9.76 -2.28 -5.49
CA THR A 90 10.48 -2.59 -4.25
C THR A 90 9.55 -3.16 -3.18
N ALA A 91 8.79 -2.31 -2.50
CA ALA A 91 7.93 -2.68 -1.38
C ALA A 91 6.81 -3.66 -1.77
N VAL A 92 6.21 -3.52 -2.95
CA VAL A 92 5.16 -4.44 -3.42
C VAL A 92 5.75 -5.75 -3.93
N MET A 93 6.82 -5.68 -4.73
CA MET A 93 7.50 -6.87 -5.28
C MET A 93 8.44 -7.58 -4.30
N ARG A 94 8.64 -7.03 -3.10
CA ARG A 94 9.55 -7.50 -2.04
C ARG A 94 11.02 -7.58 -2.50
N ARG A 95 11.47 -6.53 -3.18
CA ARG A 95 12.85 -6.37 -3.68
C ARG A 95 13.43 -5.06 -3.18
N ASN A 96 14.76 -4.97 -3.05
CA ASN A 96 15.48 -3.74 -2.68
C ASN A 96 14.76 -2.97 -1.55
N LEU A 97 14.49 -3.63 -0.42
CA LEU A 97 13.52 -3.12 0.56
C LEU A 97 13.91 -1.75 1.14
N ASP A 98 15.20 -1.44 1.24
CA ASP A 98 15.67 -0.13 1.69
C ASP A 98 15.21 1.01 0.76
N GLU A 99 15.24 0.76 -0.54
CA GLU A 99 14.72 1.67 -1.55
C GLU A 99 13.20 1.85 -1.45
N GLY A 100 12.49 0.77 -1.09
CA GLY A 100 11.06 0.81 -0.81
C GLY A 100 10.72 1.65 0.42
N TRP A 101 11.54 1.54 1.48
CA TRP A 101 11.38 2.39 2.66
C TRP A 101 11.45 3.87 2.29
N ALA A 102 12.44 4.27 1.48
CA ALA A 102 12.60 5.66 1.05
C ALA A 102 11.45 6.17 0.14
N ALA A 103 10.75 5.27 -0.56
CA ALA A 103 9.59 5.58 -1.40
C ALA A 103 8.26 5.60 -0.63
N THR A 104 8.26 5.17 0.64
CA THR A 104 7.08 5.06 1.49
C THR A 104 7.02 6.19 2.51
N ALA A 105 5.85 6.83 2.62
CA ALA A 105 5.59 7.88 3.59
C ALA A 105 5.68 7.35 5.03
N PRO A 106 6.05 8.18 6.02
CA PRO A 106 6.15 7.77 7.43
C PRO A 106 4.88 7.11 7.98
N THR A 107 3.72 7.56 7.53
CA THR A 107 2.39 7.11 7.91
C THR A 107 2.13 5.66 7.50
N LEU A 108 2.40 5.27 6.25
CA LEU A 108 2.25 3.87 5.80
C LEU A 108 3.22 2.89 6.50
N ARG A 109 4.38 3.36 6.96
CA ARG A 109 5.37 2.52 7.66
C ARG A 109 5.36 2.69 9.18
N ASN A 110 4.39 3.41 9.75
CA ASN A 110 4.38 3.78 11.18
C ASN A 110 4.31 2.56 12.13
N ALA A 111 3.80 1.43 11.66
CA ALA A 111 3.64 0.20 12.43
C ALA A 111 4.90 -0.66 12.48
N VAL A 112 5.94 -0.34 11.69
CA VAL A 112 7.16 -1.16 11.58
C VAL A 112 8.42 -0.30 11.66
N THR A 113 9.44 -0.82 12.32
CA THR A 113 10.79 -0.24 12.27
C THR A 113 11.44 -0.50 10.91
N HIS A 114 12.45 0.29 10.54
CA HIS A 114 13.25 0.04 9.34
C HIS A 114 13.85 -1.38 9.35
N LYS A 115 14.35 -1.84 10.49
CA LYS A 115 14.86 -3.22 10.64
C LYS A 115 13.80 -4.28 10.33
N GLN A 116 12.56 -4.11 10.79
CA GLN A 116 11.44 -5.02 10.47
C GLN A 116 11.05 -4.91 8.99
N TRP A 117 11.07 -3.72 8.42
CA TRP A 117 10.81 -3.53 7.01
C TRP A 117 11.79 -4.33 6.14
N MET A 118 13.07 -4.33 6.51
CA MET A 118 14.12 -5.05 5.79
C MET A 118 13.98 -6.57 5.83
N THR A 119 13.16 -7.14 6.72
CA THR A 119 12.88 -8.59 6.70
C THR A 119 11.81 -8.97 5.67
N GLY A 120 11.18 -7.98 5.03
CA GLY A 120 10.01 -8.23 4.20
C GLY A 120 8.75 -8.49 5.03
N ASN A 121 8.71 -8.12 6.31
CA ASN A 121 7.47 -8.10 7.08
C ASN A 121 7.01 -6.65 7.26
N LEU A 122 6.32 -6.13 6.25
CA LEU A 122 5.94 -4.72 6.15
C LEU A 122 4.47 -4.60 5.69
N PRO A 123 3.79 -3.50 6.07
CA PRO A 123 2.35 -3.30 5.89
C PRO A 123 1.96 -2.91 4.45
N VAL A 124 2.51 -3.60 3.45
CA VAL A 124 2.20 -3.41 2.03
C VAL A 124 1.78 -4.76 1.47
N VAL A 125 0.58 -4.85 0.89
CA VAL A 125 0.12 -6.07 0.23
C VAL A 125 1.08 -6.42 -0.92
N PRO A 126 1.77 -7.57 -0.87
CA PRO A 126 2.71 -7.95 -1.92
C PRO A 126 1.96 -8.32 -3.21
N TYR A 127 2.60 -8.06 -4.35
CA TYR A 127 2.13 -8.57 -5.64
C TYR A 127 3.32 -8.83 -6.58
N PRO A 128 3.43 -10.03 -7.19
CA PRO A 128 4.55 -10.37 -8.07
C PRO A 128 4.31 -9.81 -9.47
N VAL A 129 4.48 -8.50 -9.64
CA VAL A 129 4.33 -7.81 -10.93
C VAL A 129 5.30 -8.42 -11.95
N ASP A 130 4.79 -8.76 -13.14
CA ASP A 130 5.60 -9.29 -14.23
C ASP A 130 6.58 -8.24 -14.78
N ASN A 131 6.03 -7.13 -15.26
CA ASN A 131 6.77 -6.05 -15.89
C ASN A 131 6.26 -4.69 -15.41
N LEU A 132 7.15 -3.85 -14.89
CA LEU A 132 6.80 -2.49 -14.44
C LEU A 132 6.35 -1.58 -15.60
N ASN A 133 6.69 -1.91 -16.86
CA ASN A 133 6.32 -1.12 -18.03
C ASN A 133 4.89 -1.42 -18.53
N THR A 134 4.28 -2.51 -18.09
CA THR A 134 2.92 -2.90 -18.49
C THR A 134 1.87 -2.53 -17.43
N ILE A 135 2.27 -1.83 -16.37
CA ILE A 135 1.35 -1.35 -15.34
C ILE A 135 0.41 -0.32 -15.94
N GLN A 136 -0.89 -0.50 -15.68
CA GLN A 136 -1.92 0.46 -16.07
C GLN A 136 -2.15 1.46 -14.93
N TYR A 137 -2.25 2.74 -15.27
CA TYR A 137 -2.46 3.80 -14.29
C TYR A 137 -3.67 4.64 -14.68
N TYR A 138 -4.57 4.85 -13.73
CA TYR A 138 -5.69 5.78 -13.87
C TYR A 138 -5.61 6.81 -12.75
N LEU A 139 -5.63 8.09 -13.12
CA LEU A 139 -5.63 9.16 -12.14
C LEU A 139 -7.07 9.41 -11.70
N ASP A 140 -7.37 9.13 -10.43
CA ASP A 140 -8.68 9.44 -9.85
C ASP A 140 -8.70 10.92 -9.41
N TYR A 141 -7.61 11.39 -8.80
CA TYR A 141 -7.56 12.72 -8.21
C TYR A 141 -6.12 13.24 -8.03
N ALA A 142 -5.89 14.52 -8.27
CA ALA A 142 -4.60 15.18 -8.01
C ALA A 142 -4.78 16.57 -7.39
N SER A 143 -4.15 16.78 -6.24
CA SER A 143 -4.10 18.06 -5.56
C SER A 143 -2.74 18.33 -4.95
N THR A 144 -2.55 19.54 -4.43
CA THR A 144 -1.36 19.90 -3.65
C THR A 144 -1.20 19.12 -2.35
N LYS A 145 -2.24 18.41 -1.89
CA LYS A 145 -2.23 17.64 -0.63
C LYS A 145 -2.05 16.14 -0.84
N ALA A 146 -2.67 15.61 -1.88
CA ALA A 146 -2.70 14.18 -2.17
C ALA A 146 -2.97 13.92 -3.65
N ILE A 147 -2.43 12.81 -4.15
CA ILE A 147 -2.69 12.27 -5.48
C ILE A 147 -3.17 10.84 -5.30
N LEU A 148 -4.35 10.52 -5.84
CA LEU A 148 -4.92 9.17 -5.84
C LEU A 148 -4.84 8.56 -7.24
N VAL A 149 -4.20 7.41 -7.32
CA VAL A 149 -3.96 6.66 -8.56
C VAL A 149 -4.50 5.24 -8.38
N GLU A 150 -5.28 4.77 -9.34
CA GLU A 150 -5.55 3.35 -9.51
C GLU A 150 -4.45 2.71 -10.35
N VAL A 151 -3.97 1.57 -9.88
CA VAL A 151 -2.85 0.82 -10.44
C VAL A 151 -3.32 -0.58 -10.80
N GLY A 152 -3.41 -0.87 -12.10
CA GLY A 152 -3.66 -2.20 -12.62
C GLY A 152 -2.34 -2.96 -12.80
N VAL A 153 -2.20 -4.10 -12.13
CA VAL A 153 -1.02 -4.96 -12.18
C VAL A 153 -1.38 -6.37 -12.68
N SER A 154 -0.41 -7.02 -13.31
CA SER A 154 -0.50 -8.40 -13.74
C SER A 154 0.78 -9.14 -13.39
N ALA A 155 0.63 -10.40 -12.99
CA ALA A 155 1.73 -11.31 -12.75
C ALA A 155 2.03 -12.11 -14.04
N LYS A 156 3.15 -12.83 -14.04
CA LYS A 156 3.47 -13.76 -15.13
C LYS A 156 2.35 -14.77 -15.29
N ALA A 157 1.92 -15.03 -16.52
CA ALA A 157 0.86 -15.99 -16.82
C ALA A 157 1.14 -17.38 -16.22
N SER A 158 2.42 -17.79 -16.20
CA SER A 158 2.88 -19.06 -15.61
C SER A 158 2.61 -19.20 -14.11
N LEU A 159 2.36 -18.11 -13.38
CA LEU A 159 2.06 -18.13 -11.95
C LEU A 159 0.58 -18.37 -11.66
N GLY A 160 -0.31 -18.29 -12.67
CA GLY A 160 -1.76 -18.47 -12.49
C GLY A 160 -2.43 -17.42 -11.58
N ILE A 161 -1.73 -16.33 -11.25
CA ILE A 161 -2.23 -15.26 -10.40
C ILE A 161 -3.06 -14.30 -11.26
N ARG A 162 -4.29 -14.02 -10.83
CA ARG A 162 -5.19 -13.11 -11.54
C ARG A 162 -4.65 -11.67 -11.54
N PRO A 163 -4.87 -10.89 -12.61
CA PRO A 163 -4.67 -9.44 -12.58
C PRO A 163 -5.44 -8.80 -11.43
N ALA A 164 -4.89 -7.74 -10.86
CA ALA A 164 -5.49 -7.03 -9.73
C ALA A 164 -5.34 -5.51 -9.91
N SER A 165 -6.28 -4.78 -9.34
CA SER A 165 -6.22 -3.32 -9.23
C SER A 165 -5.96 -2.91 -7.79
N PHE A 166 -5.19 -1.84 -7.61
CA PHE A 166 -4.87 -1.27 -6.30
C PHE A 166 -5.09 0.23 -6.32
N GLN A 167 -5.58 0.77 -5.21
CA GLN A 167 -5.55 2.20 -4.95
C GLN A 167 -4.22 2.56 -4.30
N LEU A 168 -3.60 3.62 -4.82
CA LEU A 168 -2.34 4.16 -4.36
C LEU A 168 -2.49 5.66 -4.12
N GLU A 169 -2.16 6.10 -2.91
CA GLU A 169 -2.10 7.54 -2.58
C GLU A 169 -0.65 8.00 -2.47
N LEU A 170 -0.34 9.15 -3.06
CA LEU A 170 0.89 9.89 -2.79
C LEU A 170 0.61 11.15 -2.01
N VAL A 171 1.51 11.43 -1.06
CA VAL A 171 1.51 12.65 -0.26
C VAL A 171 2.85 13.37 -0.37
N PRO A 172 2.86 14.71 -0.24
CA PRO A 172 4.11 15.47 -0.17
C PRO A 172 4.85 15.17 1.14
N VAL A 173 6.16 14.93 1.06
CA VAL A 173 7.03 14.66 2.23
C VAL A 173 8.10 15.75 2.44
N GLY A 174 7.88 16.94 1.88
CA GLY A 174 8.78 18.09 1.96
C GLY A 174 9.78 18.17 0.81
N HIS A 175 10.39 19.34 0.60
CA HIS A 175 11.39 19.60 -0.44
C HIS A 175 10.96 19.20 -1.87
N GLY A 176 9.66 19.33 -2.18
CA GLY A 176 9.11 18.91 -3.48
C GLY A 176 9.09 17.40 -3.72
N ARG A 177 9.40 16.58 -2.69
CA ARG A 177 9.36 15.12 -2.77
C ARG A 177 7.98 14.58 -2.45
N TRP A 178 7.66 13.46 -3.07
CA TRP A 178 6.42 12.71 -2.89
C TRP A 178 6.74 11.27 -2.50
N ALA A 179 5.91 10.69 -1.64
CA ALA A 179 6.03 9.31 -1.21
C ALA A 179 4.65 8.65 -1.15
N VAL A 180 4.63 7.31 -1.25
CA VAL A 180 3.40 6.53 -1.20
C VAL A 180 2.94 6.41 0.24
N ASP A 181 1.70 6.83 0.51
CA ASP A 181 1.08 6.81 1.83
C ASP A 181 -0.03 5.75 1.98
N TYR A 182 -0.51 5.24 0.86
CA TYR A 182 -1.58 4.26 0.85
C TYR A 182 -1.37 3.25 -0.28
N TRP A 183 -1.64 1.98 0.01
CA TRP A 183 -1.63 0.89 -0.95
C TRP A 183 -2.59 -0.21 -0.49
N MET A 184 -3.71 -0.36 -1.19
CA MET A 184 -4.70 -1.41 -0.90
C MET A 184 -5.36 -1.89 -2.20
N PRO A 185 -5.79 -3.16 -2.26
CA PRO A 185 -6.59 -3.66 -3.38
C PRO A 185 -7.83 -2.80 -3.61
N ARG A 186 -8.12 -2.45 -4.86
CA ARG A 186 -9.39 -1.84 -5.24
C ARG A 186 -10.43 -2.94 -5.36
N TRP A 187 -11.60 -2.74 -4.79
CA TRP A 187 -12.75 -3.59 -5.10
C TRP A 187 -13.38 -3.11 -6.41
N THR A 188 -13.42 -3.99 -7.41
CA THR A 188 -14.18 -3.78 -8.65
C THR A 188 -15.37 -4.75 -8.63
N PRO A 189 -16.63 -4.27 -8.57
CA PRO A 189 -17.78 -5.15 -8.68
C PRO A 189 -17.73 -5.90 -10.02
N PRO A 190 -18.04 -7.21 -10.07
CA PRO A 190 -18.28 -7.89 -11.33
C PRO A 190 -19.44 -7.19 -12.04
N VAL A 191 -19.22 -6.76 -13.29
CA VAL A 191 -20.33 -6.36 -14.16
C VAL A 191 -21.08 -7.65 -14.49
N PRO A 192 -22.40 -7.74 -14.20
CA PRO A 192 -23.19 -8.89 -14.61
C PRO A 192 -23.01 -9.11 -16.12
N GLN A 193 -22.61 -10.31 -16.50
CA GLN A 193 -22.73 -10.72 -17.90
C GLN A 193 -24.20 -11.04 -18.11
N ASN A 194 -24.91 -10.10 -18.74
CA ASN A 194 -26.24 -10.35 -19.29
C ASN A 194 -26.10 -11.08 -20.63
#